data_AF-A0A7S3J822-F1
#
_entry.id   AF-A0A7S3J822-F1
#
_cell.length_a   1.000
_cell.length_b   1.000
_cell.length_c   1.000
_cell.angle_alpha   90.00
_cell.angle_beta   90.00
_cell.angle_gamma   90.00
#
_symmetry.space_group_name_H-M   'P 1'
#
loop_
_entity.id
_entity.type
_entity.pdbx_description
1 polymer ?
#
loop_
_entity_poly.entity_id
_entity_poly.type
_entity_poly.pdbx_seq_one_letter_code
_entity_poly.pdbx_strand_id
1 'polypeptide(L)'
;MEPGFKRFARTGKKAKVTYISYIDTLSQIAGIKEKLLAYQSFLRADPSHAKTCKLIQYLEPVSYGKKYKTDLYRETVMKIKDEIVKEFGSKVISIKTEALNEKLRLLLWARTDILLNTTLRGGLRLLTLEYIAVRCLLGKQSRSCIVSSEFAEGIRVLC
;
A
#
# COMPACT_ATOMS: atom_id res chain seq x y z
N MET A 1 -25.33 26.84 44.73
CA MET A 1 -25.87 27.32 43.44
C MET A 1 -25.06 28.53 43.04
N GLU A 2 -24.20 28.36 42.03
CA GLU A 2 -23.68 29.37 41.08
C GLU A 2 -22.93 28.55 39.99
N PRO A 3 -22.96 28.99 38.72
CA PRO A 3 -22.95 28.08 37.58
C PRO A 3 -21.67 28.17 36.73
N GLY A 4 -21.46 27.15 35.90
CA GLY A 4 -20.81 27.34 34.60
C GLY A 4 -19.33 27.03 34.50
N PHE A 5 -19.03 25.79 34.09
CA PHE A 5 -18.01 25.58 33.07
C PHE A 5 -18.45 24.47 32.13
N LYS A 6 -19.30 24.84 31.14
CA LYS A 6 -19.50 24.01 29.95
C LYS A 6 -18.17 23.98 29.20
N ARG A 7 -17.41 22.90 29.39
CA ARG A 7 -16.22 22.64 28.59
C ARG A 7 -16.68 22.44 27.15
N PHE A 8 -16.39 23.44 26.32
CA PHE A 8 -16.63 23.43 24.88
C PHE A 8 -16.28 22.08 24.27
N ALA A 9 -17.22 21.51 23.53
CA ALA A 9 -17.05 20.30 22.77
C ALA A 9 -15.76 20.39 21.94
N ARG A 10 -14.83 19.45 22.14
CA ARG A 10 -13.75 19.21 21.18
C ARG A 10 -14.44 18.88 19.86
N THR A 11 -14.46 19.82 18.92
CA THR A 11 -14.75 19.55 17.52
C THR A 11 -13.69 18.55 17.05
N GLY A 12 -14.11 17.28 16.95
CA GLY A 12 -13.20 16.16 16.71
C GLY A 12 -12.49 16.33 15.37
N LYS A 13 -11.18 16.61 15.38
CA LYS A 13 -10.34 16.42 14.19
C LYS A 13 -10.50 14.96 13.76
N LYS A 14 -11.07 14.73 12.58
CA LYS A 14 -11.12 13.39 11.98
C LYS A 14 -9.70 12.83 11.96
N ALA A 15 -9.52 11.62 12.47
CA ALA A 15 -8.24 10.93 12.42
C ALA A 15 -7.73 10.89 10.97
N LYS A 16 -6.47 11.29 10.75
CA LYS A 16 -5.86 11.26 9.42
C LYS A 16 -5.78 9.80 8.97
N VAL A 17 -6.22 9.53 7.75
CA VAL A 17 -6.03 8.23 7.10
C VAL A 17 -4.65 8.19 6.44
N THR A 18 -3.92 7.12 6.68
CA THR A 18 -2.62 6.79 6.10
C THR A 18 -2.82 5.80 4.96
N TYR A 19 -2.29 6.13 3.78
CA TYR A 19 -2.35 5.26 2.60
C TYR A 19 -1.02 4.56 2.37
N ILE A 20 -1.06 3.23 2.39
CA ILE A 20 0.02 2.35 1.96
C ILE A 20 -0.28 1.93 0.53
N SER A 21 0.66 2.10 -0.40
CA SER A 21 0.44 1.69 -1.78
C SER A 21 1.69 1.15 -2.46
N TYR A 22 1.48 0.30 -3.45
CA TYR A 22 2.49 -0.06 -4.43
C TYR A 22 1.86 -0.63 -5.70
N ILE A 23 2.67 -0.73 -6.76
CA ILE A 23 2.30 -1.33 -8.03
C ILE A 23 3.26 -2.50 -8.24
N ASP A 24 2.70 -3.70 -8.32
CA ASP A 24 3.46 -4.92 -8.56
C ASP A 24 2.98 -5.59 -9.83
N THR A 25 3.90 -6.25 -10.52
CA THR A 25 3.50 -7.22 -11.54
C THR A 25 2.95 -8.46 -10.84
N LEU A 26 1.86 -9.03 -11.34
CA LEU A 26 1.24 -10.21 -10.76
C LEU A 26 2.13 -11.45 -10.91
N SER A 27 3.08 -11.61 -9.99
CA SER A 27 4.11 -12.64 -10.00
C SER A 27 4.55 -12.99 -8.58
N GLN A 28 5.00 -14.24 -8.40
CA GLN A 28 5.48 -14.74 -7.10
C GLN A 28 6.71 -13.97 -6.60
N ILE A 29 7.57 -13.50 -7.50
CA ILE A 29 8.78 -12.75 -7.11
C ILE A 29 8.50 -11.31 -6.67
N ALA A 30 7.29 -10.80 -6.87
CA ALA A 30 6.90 -9.46 -6.44
C ALA A 30 6.55 -9.39 -4.94
N GLY A 31 6.51 -10.54 -4.24
CA GLY A 31 6.27 -10.58 -2.80
C GLY A 31 4.91 -10.07 -2.34
N ILE A 32 3.90 -10.13 -3.22
CA ILE A 32 2.53 -9.65 -2.94
C ILE A 32 1.92 -10.43 -1.78
N LYS A 33 2.09 -11.76 -1.76
CA LYS A 33 1.59 -12.62 -0.68
C LYS A 33 2.16 -12.18 0.67
N GLU A 34 3.47 -12.00 0.76
CA GLU A 34 4.20 -11.60 1.97
C GLU A 34 3.71 -10.23 2.45
N LYS A 35 3.49 -9.30 1.52
CA LYS A 35 2.91 -7.98 1.82
C LYS A 35 1.52 -8.08 2.46
N LEU A 36 0.64 -8.91 1.90
CA LEU A 36 -0.72 -9.06 2.42
C LEU A 36 -0.73 -9.73 3.80
N LEU A 37 0.09 -10.78 3.99
CA LEU A 37 0.22 -11.46 5.28
C LEU A 37 0.82 -10.54 6.36
N ALA A 38 1.81 -9.73 6.00
CA ALA A 38 2.37 -8.72 6.88
C ALA A 38 1.34 -7.64 7.24
N TYR A 39 0.55 -7.17 6.26
CA TYR A 39 -0.51 -6.21 6.50
C TYR A 39 -1.61 -6.77 7.41
N GLN A 40 -2.03 -8.02 7.20
CA GLN A 40 -2.97 -8.70 8.08
C GLN A 40 -2.43 -8.80 9.50
N SER A 41 -1.17 -9.22 9.65
CA SER A 41 -0.52 -9.33 10.96
C SER A 41 -0.39 -7.97 11.65
N PHE A 42 -0.09 -6.91 10.91
CA PHE A 42 -0.07 -5.53 11.39
C PHE A 42 -1.44 -5.07 11.89
N LEU A 43 -2.52 -5.41 11.18
CA LEU A 43 -3.89 -5.12 11.63
C LEU A 43 -4.31 -5.95 12.86
N ARG A 44 -3.84 -7.20 12.97
CA ARG A 44 -4.08 -8.04 14.16
C ARG A 44 -3.37 -7.52 15.39
N ALA A 45 -2.13 -7.03 15.23
CA ALA A 45 -1.32 -6.51 16.33
C ALA A 45 -1.97 -5.28 16.99
N ASP A 46 -2.61 -4.42 16.20
CA ASP A 46 -3.49 -3.36 16.71
C ASP A 46 -4.66 -3.13 15.73
N PRO A 47 -5.87 -3.64 16.05
CA PRO A 47 -7.07 -3.47 15.23
C PRO A 47 -7.50 -2.01 15.03
N SER A 48 -7.01 -1.06 15.84
CA SER A 48 -7.30 0.37 15.66
C SER A 48 -6.82 0.89 14.29
N HIS A 49 -5.76 0.28 13.75
CA HIS A 49 -5.21 0.57 12.42
C HIS A 49 -6.22 0.33 11.28
N ALA A 50 -7.21 -0.55 11.44
CA ALA A 50 -8.22 -0.77 10.41
C ALA A 50 -9.03 0.50 10.09
N LYS A 51 -9.12 1.45 11.04
CA LYS A 51 -9.82 2.74 10.86
C LYS A 51 -8.94 3.80 10.20
N THR A 52 -7.63 3.75 10.40
CA THR A 52 -6.68 4.82 10.06
C THR A 52 -5.68 4.44 8.98
N CYS A 53 -5.56 3.17 8.61
CA CYS A 53 -4.63 2.67 7.62
C CYS A 53 -5.37 1.95 6.48
N LYS A 54 -4.92 2.19 5.24
CA LYS A 54 -5.53 1.65 4.02
C LYS A 54 -4.45 1.15 3.08
N LEU A 55 -4.56 -0.09 2.62
CA LEU A 55 -3.68 -0.65 1.61
C LEU A 55 -4.33 -0.54 0.21
N ILE A 56 -3.63 0.09 -0.74
CA ILE A 56 -4.01 0.17 -2.15
C ILE A 56 -2.95 -0.55 -2.98
N GLN A 57 -3.29 -1.73 -3.49
CA GLN A 57 -2.39 -2.55 -4.30
C GLN A 57 -2.88 -2.57 -5.76
N TYR A 58 -1.99 -2.18 -6.67
CA TYR A 58 -2.20 -2.40 -8.10
C TYR A 58 -1.40 -3.63 -8.55
N LEU A 59 -2.03 -4.47 -9.34
CA LEU A 59 -1.49 -5.70 -9.89
C LEU A 59 -1.48 -5.60 -11.42
N GLU A 60 -0.30 -5.32 -11.98
CA GLU A 60 -0.10 -5.26 -13.42
C GLU A 60 -0.16 -6.68 -14.00
N PRO A 61 -1.00 -6.93 -15.02
CA PRO A 61 -1.07 -8.23 -15.66
C PRO A 61 0.25 -8.54 -16.38
N VAL A 62 0.64 -9.82 -16.37
CA VAL A 62 1.82 -10.28 -17.12
C VAL A 62 1.42 -10.51 -18.57
N SER A 63 2.05 -9.81 -19.52
CA SER A 63 1.70 -9.88 -20.95
C SER A 63 2.19 -11.16 -21.65
N TYR A 64 3.17 -11.89 -21.09
CA TYR A 64 3.78 -13.06 -21.73
C TYR A 64 4.05 -14.22 -20.76
N GLY A 65 3.67 -15.44 -21.17
CA GLY A 65 4.06 -16.71 -20.51
C GLY A 65 3.11 -17.25 -19.43
N LYS A 66 3.17 -18.58 -19.23
CA LYS A 66 2.53 -19.45 -18.21
C LYS A 66 1.30 -18.87 -17.46
N LYS A 67 0.28 -18.45 -18.21
CA LYS A 67 -0.99 -17.88 -17.72
C LYS A 67 -1.58 -18.66 -16.52
N TYR A 68 -1.57 -19.99 -16.59
CA TYR A 68 -2.04 -20.86 -15.50
C TYR A 68 -1.33 -20.62 -14.15
N LYS A 69 -0.01 -20.43 -14.14
CA LYS A 69 0.73 -20.15 -12.88
C LYS A 69 0.37 -18.78 -12.31
N THR A 70 0.16 -17.80 -13.19
CA THR A 70 -0.27 -16.45 -12.83
C THR A 70 -1.68 -16.47 -12.25
N ASP A 71 -2.59 -17.25 -12.83
CA ASP A 71 -3.98 -17.39 -12.38
C ASP A 71 -4.05 -18.06 -11.00
N LEU A 72 -3.35 -19.17 -10.79
CA LEU A 72 -3.29 -19.84 -9.47
C LEU A 72 -2.69 -18.92 -8.39
N TYR A 73 -1.67 -18.15 -8.75
CA TYR A 73 -1.10 -17.16 -7.84
C TYR A 73 -2.07 -16.01 -7.56
N ARG A 74 -2.82 -15.56 -8.56
CA ARG A 74 -3.90 -14.57 -8.39
C ARG A 74 -4.94 -15.06 -7.40
N GLU A 75 -5.40 -16.30 -7.54
CA GLU A 75 -6.35 -16.91 -6.61
C GLU A 75 -5.82 -16.91 -5.18
N THR A 76 -4.54 -17.26 -5.00
CA THR A 76 -3.87 -17.20 -3.70
C THR A 76 -3.90 -15.79 -3.11
N VAL A 77 -3.55 -14.77 -3.90
CA VAL A 77 -3.55 -13.36 -3.48
C VAL A 77 -4.97 -12.90 -3.12
N MET A 78 -5.96 -13.25 -3.94
CA MET A 78 -7.36 -12.86 -3.71
C MET A 78 -7.96 -13.55 -2.51
N LYS A 79 -7.60 -14.82 -2.24
CA LYS A 79 -8.02 -15.52 -1.03
C LYS A 79 -7.54 -14.82 0.25
N ILE A 80 -6.27 -14.42 0.28
CA ILE A 80 -5.71 -13.67 1.43
C ILE A 80 -6.41 -12.32 1.59
N LYS A 81 -6.68 -11.62 0.48
CA LYS A 81 -7.47 -10.37 0.50
C LYS A 81 -8.86 -10.62 1.10
N ASP A 82 -9.56 -11.67 0.69
CA ASP A 82 -10.89 -11.98 1.18
C ASP A 82 -10.89 -12.33 2.67
N GLU A 83 -9.85 -13.01 3.15
CA GLU A 83 -9.62 -13.24 4.58
C GLU A 83 -9.42 -11.92 5.36
N ILE A 84 -8.59 -11.00 4.85
CA ILE A 84 -8.41 -9.66 5.44
C ILE A 84 -9.73 -8.88 5.46
N VAL A 85 -10.49 -8.93 4.38
CA VAL A 85 -11.79 -8.24 4.26
C VAL A 85 -12.81 -8.83 5.22
N LYS A 86 -12.84 -10.15 5.38
CA LYS A 86 -13.72 -10.84 6.34
C LYS A 86 -13.40 -10.44 7.78
N GLU A 87 -12.13 -10.25 8.10
CA GLU A 87 -11.66 -9.95 9.46
C GLU A 87 -11.78 -8.47 9.83
N PHE A 88 -11.43 -7.56 8.91
CA PHE A 88 -11.30 -6.12 9.20
C PHE A 88 -12.23 -5.21 8.40
N GLY A 89 -13.00 -5.78 7.47
CA GLY A 89 -13.95 -5.07 6.61
C GLY A 89 -13.36 -4.62 5.26
N SER A 90 -14.24 -4.47 4.27
CA SER A 90 -13.86 -4.19 2.86
C SER A 90 -13.12 -2.87 2.64
N LYS A 91 -13.18 -1.94 3.60
CA LYS A 91 -12.55 -0.63 3.48
C LYS A 91 -11.05 -0.65 3.81
N VAL A 92 -10.46 -1.71 4.34
CA VAL A 92 -9.02 -1.70 4.72
C VAL A 92 -8.09 -1.94 3.55
N ILE A 93 -8.54 -2.64 2.52
CA ILE A 93 -7.72 -3.07 1.40
C ILE A 93 -8.46 -2.91 0.07
N SER A 94 -7.76 -2.35 -0.92
CA SER A 94 -8.20 -2.28 -2.31
C SER A 94 -7.13 -2.93 -3.19
N ILE A 95 -7.51 -3.99 -3.91
CA ILE A 95 -6.64 -4.64 -4.90
C ILE A 95 -7.27 -4.45 -6.28
N LYS A 96 -6.51 -3.91 -7.22
CA LYS A 96 -6.95 -3.71 -8.61
C LYS A 96 -6.02 -4.43 -9.57
N THR A 97 -6.58 -5.20 -10.50
CA THR A 97 -5.82 -5.92 -11.53
C THR A 97 -5.88 -5.14 -12.84
N GLU A 98 -5.15 -4.03 -12.91
CA GLU A 98 -5.09 -3.18 -14.10
C GLU A 98 -3.71 -2.52 -14.21
N ALA A 99 -3.26 -2.30 -15.44
CA ALA A 99 -2.09 -1.49 -15.70
C ALA A 99 -2.44 -0.01 -15.51
N LEU A 100 -1.63 0.73 -14.75
CA LEU A 100 -1.82 2.16 -14.59
C LEU A 100 -1.08 2.92 -15.68
N ASN A 101 -1.78 3.84 -16.34
CA ASN A 101 -1.11 4.87 -17.12
C ASN A 101 -0.32 5.82 -16.20
N GLU A 102 0.60 6.58 -16.79
CA GLU A 102 1.49 7.48 -16.07
C GLU A 102 0.74 8.47 -15.18
N LYS A 103 -0.30 9.13 -15.70
CA LYS A 103 -1.09 10.12 -14.93
C LYS A 103 -1.69 9.52 -13.66
N LEU A 104 -2.30 8.34 -13.76
CA LEU A 104 -2.90 7.66 -12.61
C LEU A 104 -1.83 7.18 -11.61
N ARG A 105 -0.66 6.78 -12.11
CA ARG A 105 0.48 6.39 -11.27
C ARG A 105 1.04 7.56 -10.47
N LEU A 106 1.21 8.72 -11.10
CA LEU A 106 1.62 9.95 -10.41
C LEU A 106 0.59 10.40 -9.37
N LEU A 107 -0.71 10.27 -9.67
CA LEU A 107 -1.79 10.54 -8.71
C LEU A 107 -1.76 9.58 -7.52
N LEU A 108 -1.47 8.30 -7.75
CA LEU A 108 -1.28 7.33 -6.68
C LEU A 108 -0.13 7.74 -5.76
N TRP A 109 1.03 8.12 -6.32
CA TRP A 109 2.19 8.59 -5.55
C TRP A 109 1.91 9.87 -4.78
N ALA A 110 1.16 10.81 -5.37
CA ALA A 110 0.77 12.04 -4.70
C ALA A 110 -0.08 11.79 -3.43
N ARG A 111 -0.85 10.69 -3.41
CA ARG A 111 -1.73 10.32 -2.29
C ARG A 111 -1.13 9.35 -1.29
N THR A 112 -0.15 8.57 -1.71
CA THR A 112 0.50 7.53 -0.89
C THR A 112 1.36 8.15 0.21
N ASP A 113 1.11 7.78 1.47
CA ASP A 113 1.94 8.18 2.61
C ASP A 113 3.12 7.21 2.78
N ILE A 114 2.88 5.91 2.58
CA ILE A 114 3.88 4.85 2.70
C ILE A 114 3.95 4.05 1.39
N LEU A 115 5.11 4.06 0.74
CA LEU A 115 5.40 3.16 -0.38
C LEU A 115 5.93 1.84 0.17
N LEU A 116 5.26 0.72 -0.15
CA LEU A 116 5.60 -0.61 0.38
C LEU A 116 6.02 -1.57 -0.73
N ASN A 117 7.32 -1.68 -0.94
CA ASN A 117 7.94 -2.55 -1.93
C ASN A 117 8.45 -3.84 -1.26
N THR A 118 7.83 -4.97 -1.57
CA THR A 118 8.18 -6.28 -0.99
C THR A 118 8.78 -7.23 -2.02
N THR A 119 9.30 -6.71 -3.13
CA THR A 119 9.91 -7.51 -4.19
C THR A 119 10.97 -8.45 -3.61
N LEU A 120 10.82 -9.75 -3.91
CA LEU A 120 11.73 -10.81 -3.47
C LEU A 120 12.90 -10.98 -4.43
N ARG A 121 12.69 -10.68 -5.72
CA ARG A 121 13.73 -10.69 -6.74
C ARG A 121 13.29 -9.86 -7.95
N GLY A 122 14.20 -9.06 -8.49
CA GLY A 122 13.89 -8.22 -9.65
C GLY A 122 15.10 -7.47 -10.23
N GLY A 123 14.89 -6.73 -11.34
CA GLY A 123 15.86 -5.87 -12.05
C GLY A 123 16.02 -4.45 -11.48
N LEU A 124 15.89 -3.40 -12.30
CA LEU A 124 15.73 -2.01 -11.86
C LEU A 124 14.32 -1.48 -12.19
N ARG A 125 13.55 -1.12 -11.16
CA ARG A 125 12.19 -0.57 -11.30
C ARG A 125 12.17 0.88 -10.83
N LEU A 126 11.72 1.76 -11.71
CA LEU A 126 11.72 3.20 -11.47
C LEU A 126 10.59 3.67 -10.53
N LEU A 127 9.65 2.80 -10.16
CA LEU A 127 8.46 3.16 -9.36
C LEU A 127 8.82 3.83 -8.02
N THR A 128 9.86 3.34 -7.36
CA THR A 128 10.34 3.95 -6.11
C THR A 128 10.91 5.35 -6.35
N LEU A 129 11.66 5.55 -7.44
CA LEU A 129 12.20 6.86 -7.84
C LEU A 129 11.09 7.81 -8.27
N GLU A 130 10.07 7.34 -8.99
CA GLU A 130 8.89 8.12 -9.34
C GLU A 130 8.16 8.62 -8.09
N TYR A 131 7.97 7.75 -7.09
CA TYR A 131 7.39 8.15 -5.81
C TYR A 131 8.23 9.24 -5.15
N ILE A 132 9.54 9.06 -5.03
CA ILE A 132 10.44 10.07 -4.46
C ILE A 132 10.30 11.40 -5.20
N ALA A 133 10.37 11.39 -6.53
CA ALA A 133 10.24 12.57 -7.37
C ALA A 133 8.90 13.30 -7.12
N VAL A 134 7.77 12.58 -7.14
CA VAL A 134 6.44 13.15 -6.89
C VAL A 134 6.35 13.75 -5.48
N ARG A 135 6.89 13.07 -4.46
CA ARG A 135 6.84 13.56 -3.08
C ARG A 135 7.73 14.78 -2.87
N CYS A 136 8.86 14.85 -3.57
CA CYS A 136 9.73 16.03 -3.60
C CYS A 136 9.05 17.22 -4.28
N LEU A 137 8.47 17.02 -5.47
CA LEU A 137 7.76 18.07 -6.22
C LEU A 137 6.58 18.65 -5.43
N LEU A 138 5.91 17.83 -4.61
CA LEU A 138 4.79 18.27 -3.77
C LEU A 138 5.21 18.87 -2.41
N GLY A 139 6.51 18.91 -2.08
CA GLY A 139 6.99 19.38 -0.78
C GLY A 139 6.50 18.52 0.41
N LYS A 140 6.32 17.20 0.19
CA LYS A 140 5.74 16.27 1.18
C LYS A 140 6.74 15.25 1.73
N GLN A 141 8.04 15.53 1.65
CA GLN A 141 9.11 14.62 2.05
C GLN A 141 8.99 14.22 3.53
N SER A 142 8.68 15.18 4.42
CA SER A 142 8.53 14.94 5.87
C SER A 142 7.32 14.08 6.26
N ARG A 143 6.44 13.76 5.31
CA ARG A 143 5.23 12.94 5.49
C ARG A 143 5.23 11.71 4.58
N SER A 144 6.42 11.26 4.19
CA SER A 144 6.63 10.15 3.28
C SER A 144 7.50 9.10 3.94
N CYS A 145 7.18 7.84 3.66
CA CYS A 145 7.98 6.71 4.11
C CYS A 145 8.09 5.71 2.95
N ILE A 146 9.27 5.14 2.79
CA ILE A 146 9.53 4.04 1.88
C ILE A 146 9.93 2.86 2.75
N VAL A 147 9.18 1.77 2.63
CA VAL A 147 9.53 0.47 3.19
C VAL A 147 9.83 -0.42 2.00
N SER A 148 11.10 -0.84 1.89
CA SER A 148 11.57 -1.63 0.75
C SER A 148 12.30 -2.87 1.24
N SER A 149 12.00 -4.01 0.61
CA SER A 149 12.80 -5.23 0.73
C SER A 149 14.26 -4.93 0.35
N GLU A 150 15.20 -5.54 1.06
CA GLU A 150 16.64 -5.48 0.72
C GLU A 150 16.94 -6.18 -0.61
N PHE A 151 16.08 -7.11 -1.02
CA PHE A 151 16.13 -7.79 -2.31
C PHE A 151 15.43 -6.99 -3.41
N ALA A 152 14.80 -5.88 -3.06
CA ALA A 152 14.15 -5.05 -4.04
C ALA A 152 15.14 -4.24 -4.85
N GLU A 153 14.75 -4.09 -6.09
CA GLU A 153 15.35 -3.27 -7.11
C GLU A 153 15.58 -1.83 -6.63
N GLY A 154 16.72 -1.23 -7.01
CA GLY A 154 17.00 0.19 -6.76
C GLY A 154 17.34 0.56 -5.31
N ILE A 155 17.19 -0.33 -4.32
CA ILE A 155 17.59 -0.03 -2.93
C ILE A 155 19.09 0.29 -2.82
N ARG A 156 19.93 -0.37 -3.64
CA ARG A 156 21.37 -0.09 -3.74
C ARG A 156 21.71 1.32 -4.23
N VAL A 157 20.76 2.01 -4.87
CA VAL A 157 20.91 3.40 -5.33
C VAL A 157 20.38 4.38 -4.28
N LEU A 158 19.54 3.90 -3.36
CA LEU A 158 18.92 4.71 -2.30
C LEU A 158 19.69 4.65 -0.96
N CYS A 159 20.59 3.67 -0.79
CA CYS A 159 21.46 3.50 0.36
C CYS A 159 22.85 4.08 0.13
#